data_AF-A0A2E9J8L7-F1
#
_entry.id   AF-A0A2E9J8L7-F1
#
_cell.length_a   1.000
_cell.length_b   1.000
_cell.length_c   1.000
_cell.angle_alpha   90.00
_cell.angle_beta   90.00
_cell.angle_gamma   90.00
#
_symmetry.space_group_name_H-M   'P 1'
#
loop_
_entity.id
_entity.type
_entity.pdbx_description
1 polymer ?
#
loop_
_entity_poly.entity_id
_entity_poly.type
_entity_poly.pdbx_seq_one_letter_code
_entity_poly.pdbx_strand_id
1 'polypeptide(L)' 'MFERIKKSWEDIWLPKLQDGKTKVELERDRHYEARWVWYHTLLAIEIAISNLLLLYIAIKI' A
#
# COMPACT_ATOMS: atom_id res chain seq x y z
N MET A 1 -11.53 14.65 -0.83
CA MET A 1 -11.18 14.23 0.55
C MET A 1 -10.28 13.00 0.54
N PHE A 2 -10.66 11.94 -0.20
CA PHE A 2 -9.85 10.73 -0.43
C PHE A 2 -8.42 11.00 -0.91
N GLU A 3 -8.22 11.92 -1.85
CA GLU A 3 -6.88 12.29 -2.35
C GLU A 3 -5.91 12.76 -1.26
N ARG A 4 -6.40 13.41 -0.18
CA ARG A 4 -5.55 13.80 0.95
C ARG A 4 -5.11 12.59 1.77
N ILE A 5 -6.03 11.64 2.00
CA ILE A 5 -5.74 10.40 2.73
C ILE A 5 -4.75 9.56 1.94
N LYS A 6 -5.00 9.39 0.64
CA LYS A 6 -4.10 8.68 -0.28
C LYS A 6 -2.69 9.27 -0.27
N LYS A 7 -2.57 10.59 -0.39
CA LYS A 7 -1.27 11.27 -0.35
C LYS A 7 -0.58 11.14 1.00
N SER A 8 -1.31 11.26 2.12
CA SER A 8 -0.75 11.04 3.45
C SER A 8 -0.28 9.60 3.65
N TRP A 9 -1.04 8.63 3.13
CA TRP A 9 -0.69 7.22 3.20
C TRP A 9 0.58 6.93 2.41
N GLU A 10 0.66 7.44 1.18
CA GLU A 10 1.85 7.35 0.35
C GLU A 10 3.07 7.99 1.06
N ASP A 11 2.93 9.15 1.72
CA ASP A 11 4.04 9.81 2.43
C ASP A 11 4.55 9.02 3.66
N ILE A 12 3.70 8.19 4.28
CA ILE A 12 4.10 7.31 5.40
C ILE A 12 4.94 6.12 4.90
N TRP A 13 4.57 5.58 3.74
CA TRP A 13 5.15 4.33 3.23
C TRP A 13 6.28 4.53 2.22
N LEU A 14 6.33 5.66 1.52
CA LEU A 14 7.41 6.00 0.58
C LEU A 14 8.52 6.78 1.31
N PRO A 15 9.70 6.17 1.53
CA PRO A 15 10.82 6.91 2.11
C PRO A 15 11.30 8.00 1.14
N LYS A 16 11.54 9.22 1.65
CA LYS A 16 12.00 10.38 0.84
C LYS A 16 13.46 10.29 0.39
N LEU A 17 14.11 9.14 0.56
CA LEU A 17 15.54 8.95 0.39
C LEU A 17 15.89 8.65 -1.06
N GLN A 18 16.26 9.69 -1.78
CA GLN A 18 17.01 9.54 -3.03
C GLN A 18 17.97 10.74 -3.20
N ASP A 19 18.85 10.94 -2.22
CA ASP A 19 20.02 11.82 -2.37
C ASP A 19 21.01 11.15 -3.33
N GLY A 20 21.01 11.56 -4.61
CA GLY A 20 22.01 11.17 -5.61
C GLY A 20 21.50 10.57 -6.93
N LYS A 21 20.17 10.44 -7.13
CA LYS A 21 19.58 9.86 -8.35
C LYS A 21 19.14 10.93 -9.37
N THR A 22 19.10 10.58 -10.66
CA THR A 22 18.63 11.49 -11.71
C THR A 22 17.12 11.70 -11.63
N LYS A 23 16.59 12.90 -11.95
CA LYS A 23 15.15 13.24 -11.85
C LYS A 23 14.21 12.23 -12.53
N VAL A 24 14.63 11.64 -13.65
CA VAL A 24 13.86 10.65 -14.40
C VAL A 24 13.77 9.30 -13.68
N GLU A 25 14.85 8.87 -13.02
CA GLU A 25 14.88 7.62 -12.26
C GLU A 25 14.02 7.75 -10.99
N LEU A 26 14.12 8.89 -10.32
CA LEU A 26 13.28 9.28 -9.18
C LEU A 26 11.77 9.16 -9.47
N GLU A 27 11.32 9.71 -10.61
CA GLU A 27 9.89 9.69 -10.96
C GLU A 27 9.38 8.27 -11.31
N ARG A 28 10.21 7.48 -11.99
CA ARG A 28 9.90 6.09 -12.32
C ARG A 28 9.83 5.23 -11.06
N ASP A 29 10.80 5.36 -10.18
CA ASP A 29 10.90 4.58 -8.94
C ASP A 29 9.73 4.94 -8.01
N ARG A 30 9.39 6.23 -7.88
CA ARG A 30 8.21 6.69 -7.13
C ARG A 30 6.91 6.07 -7.65
N HIS A 31 6.71 6.04 -8.97
CA HIS A 31 5.50 5.44 -9.55
C HIS A 31 5.41 3.93 -9.28
N TYR A 32 6.54 3.23 -9.31
CA TYR A 32 6.60 1.82 -8.99
C TYR A 32 6.30 1.58 -7.50
N GLU A 33 6.97 2.29 -6.61
CA GLU A 33 6.80 2.16 -5.15
C GLU A 33 5.38 2.54 -4.71
N ALA A 34 4.78 3.59 -5.27
CA ALA A 34 3.40 3.95 -4.96
C ALA A 34 2.42 2.83 -5.36
N ARG A 35 2.56 2.25 -6.56
CA ARG A 35 1.76 1.09 -6.98
C ARG A 35 2.00 -0.11 -6.08
N TRP A 36 3.24 -0.34 -5.65
CA TRP A 36 3.60 -1.43 -4.75
C TRP A 36 2.88 -1.32 -3.40
N VAL A 37 2.87 -0.13 -2.79
CA VAL A 37 2.17 0.12 -1.52
C VAL A 37 0.67 -0.15 -1.66
N TRP A 38 0.05 0.36 -2.73
CA TRP A 38 -1.38 0.15 -2.98
C TRP A 38 -1.73 -1.32 -3.26
N TYR A 39 -0.90 -2.01 -4.03
CA TYR A 39 -1.07 -3.45 -4.29
C TYR A 39 -1.04 -4.26 -2.98
N HIS A 40 -0.05 -4.03 -2.12
CA HIS A 40 0.06 -4.73 -0.85
C HIS A 40 -1.05 -4.33 0.14
N THR A 41 -1.50 -3.08 0.11
CA THR A 41 -2.63 -2.63 0.95
C THR A 41 -3.91 -3.38 0.56
N LEU A 42 -4.18 -3.53 -0.74
CA LEU A 42 -5.35 -4.27 -1.22
C LEU A 42 -5.25 -5.78 -0.90
N LEU A 43 -4.06 -6.36 -1.09
CA LEU A 43 -3.80 -7.76 -0.74
C LEU A 43 -4.00 -8.02 0.75
N ALA A 44 -3.52 -7.13 1.63
CA ALA A 44 -3.70 -7.25 3.07
C ALA A 44 -5.19 -7.20 3.46
N ILE A 45 -5.99 -6.36 2.80
CA ILE A 45 -7.45 -6.31 3.01
C ILE A 45 -8.11 -7.63 2.58
N GLU A 46 -7.74 -8.19 1.42
CA GLU A 46 -8.26 -9.46 0.93
C GLU A 46 -7.96 -10.61 1.90
N ILE A 47 -6.72 -10.68 2.41
CA ILE A 47 -6.32 -11.68 3.40
C ILE A 47 -7.08 -11.47 4.72
N ALA A 48 -7.26 -10.22 5.17
CA ALA A 48 -8.01 -9.92 6.38
C ALA A 48 -9.48 -10.36 6.28
N ILE A 49 -10.14 -10.06 5.16
CA ILE A 49 -11.53 -10.50 4.91
C ILE A 49 -11.61 -12.03 4.88
N SER A 50 -10.68 -12.69 4.19
CA SER A 50 -10.64 -14.15 4.12
C SER A 50 -10.49 -14.79 5.51
N ASN A 51 -9.59 -14.24 6.34
CA ASN A 51 -9.43 -14.69 7.72
C ASN A 51 -10.68 -14.44 8.58
N LEU A 52 -11.36 -13.31 8.41
CA LEU A 52 -12.63 -13.04 9.11
C LEU A 52 -13.73 -14.03 8.71
N LEU A 53 -13.83 -14.37 7.43
CA LEU A 53 -14.77 -15.40 6.94
C LEU A 53 -14.45 -16.78 7.51
N LEU A 54 -13.17 -17.17 7.49
CA LEU A 54 -12.72 -18.42 8.08
C LEU A 54 -12.99 -18.48 9.59
N LEU A 55 -12.70 -17.40 10.32
CA LEU A 55 -13.01 -17.30 11.75
C LEU A 55 -14.50 -17.37 12.03
N TYR A 56 -15.32 -16.70 11.21
CA TYR A 56 -16.78 -16.77 11.34
C TYR A 56 -17.29 -18.20 11.18
N ILE A 57 -16.80 -18.92 10.16
CA ILE A 57 -17.13 -20.33 9.96
C ILE A 57 -16.66 -21.18 11.14
N ALA A 58 -15.43 -20.98 11.62
CA ALA A 58 -14.85 -21.73 12.73
C ALA A 58 -15.58 -21.53 14.08
N ILE A 59 -16.19 -20.37 14.30
CA ILE A 59 -16.99 -20.09 15.51
C ILE A 59 -18.43 -20.61 15.37
N LYS A 60 -18.97 -20.64 14.15
CA LYS A 60 -20.35 -21.07 13.86
C LYS A 60 -20.52 -22.59 13.75
N ILE A 61 -19.45 -23.30 13.42
CA ILE A 61 -19.33 -24.77 13.51
C ILE A 61 -19.08 -25.17 14.97
#